data_AF-A0A1G7YA45-F1
#
_entry.id   AF-A0A1G7YA45-F1
#
_cell.length_a   1.000
_cell.length_b   1.000
_cell.length_c   1.000
_cell.angle_alpha   90.00
_cell.angle_beta   90.00
_cell.angle_gamma   90.00
#
_symmetry.space_group_name_H-M   'P 1'
#
loop_
_entity.id
_entity.type
_entity.pdbx_description
1 polymer ?
#
loop_
_entity_poly.entity_id
_entity_poly.type
_entity_poly.pdbx_seq_one_letter_code
_entity_poly.pdbx_strand_id
1 'polypeptide(L)'
;MTPINSSFSTMPNATAVMDRMREQAVELEGVFLNTLVSEMFKGLETDSTFGGGHAEETWRGMMAEQYASEMAKAGGIGIADQMVTHLIETQAAQNSAPDFTAMGAYTR
;
A
#
# COMPACT_ATOMS: atom_id res chain seq x y z
N MET A 1 -31.67 -14.96 39.04
CA MET A 1 -30.64 -15.45 38.11
C MET A 1 -30.75 -14.63 36.83
N THR A 2 -29.93 -13.60 36.67
CA THR A 2 -29.79 -12.85 35.41
C THR A 2 -28.55 -13.38 34.69
N PRO A 3 -28.61 -13.69 33.38
CA PRO A 3 -27.42 -14.10 32.65
C PRO A 3 -26.51 -12.89 32.40
N ILE A 4 -25.20 -13.09 32.62
CA ILE A 4 -24.15 -12.16 32.22
C ILE A 4 -24.07 -12.22 30.70
N ASN A 5 -24.45 -11.13 30.02
CA ASN A 5 -24.34 -11.00 28.57
C ASN A 5 -22.85 -10.87 28.21
N SER A 6 -22.26 -11.93 27.68
CA SER A 6 -20.90 -11.95 27.16
C SER A 6 -20.89 -11.33 25.76
N SER A 7 -20.75 -10.00 25.72
CA SER A 7 -20.42 -9.27 24.49
C SER A 7 -18.99 -9.62 24.08
N PHE A 8 -18.81 -10.71 23.34
CA PHE A 8 -17.58 -10.93 22.59
C PHE A 8 -17.54 -9.88 21.48
N SER A 9 -16.82 -8.80 21.72
CA SER A 9 -16.45 -7.84 20.69
C SER A 9 -15.76 -8.61 19.56
N THR A 10 -16.38 -8.65 18.39
CA THR A 10 -15.82 -9.21 17.16
C THR A 10 -14.51 -8.49 16.86
N MET A 11 -13.38 -9.11 17.19
CA MET A 11 -12.08 -8.63 16.74
C MET A 11 -12.07 -8.69 15.21
N PRO A 12 -11.60 -7.64 14.51
CA PRO A 12 -11.46 -7.69 13.07
C PRO A 12 -10.58 -8.88 12.69
N ASN A 13 -11.03 -9.70 11.74
CA ASN A 13 -10.27 -10.83 11.24
C ASN A 13 -8.90 -10.34 10.77
N ALA A 14 -7.83 -10.81 11.41
CA ALA A 14 -6.46 -10.40 11.11
C ALA A 14 -6.12 -10.59 9.63
N THR A 15 -6.64 -11.64 8.97
CA THR A 15 -6.42 -11.86 7.53
C THR A 15 -7.03 -10.74 6.70
N ALA A 16 -8.26 -10.32 7.01
CA ALA A 16 -8.96 -9.25 6.28
C ALA A 16 -8.33 -7.85 6.47
N VAL A 17 -7.53 -7.66 7.52
CA VAL A 17 -6.72 -6.45 7.71
C VAL A 17 -5.46 -6.52 6.86
N MET A 18 -4.78 -7.68 6.83
CA MET A 18 -3.60 -7.91 5.99
C MET A 18 -3.93 -7.78 4.50
N ASP A 19 -5.05 -8.34 4.05
CA ASP A 19 -5.48 -8.28 2.65
C ASP A 19 -5.70 -6.82 2.20
N ARG A 20 -6.36 -6.01 3.04
CA ARG A 20 -6.57 -4.58 2.76
C ARG A 20 -5.25 -3.80 2.76
N MET A 21 -4.34 -4.08 3.70
CA MET A 21 -3.01 -3.45 3.69
C MET A 21 -2.25 -3.78 2.40
N ARG A 22 -2.31 -5.03 1.94
CA ARG A 22 -1.69 -5.46 0.68
C ARG A 22 -2.29 -4.74 -0.53
N GLU A 23 -3.62 -4.66 -0.60
CA GLU A 23 -4.32 -3.96 -1.68
C GLU A 23 -3.89 -2.50 -1.78
N GLN A 24 -3.87 -1.79 -0.66
CA GLN A 24 -3.43 -0.39 -0.62
C GLN A 24 -1.95 -0.22 -0.97
N ALA A 25 -1.09 -1.18 -0.58
CA ALA A 25 0.32 -1.16 -0.96
C ALA A 25 0.52 -1.38 -2.47
N VAL A 26 -0.29 -2.23 -3.11
CA VAL A 26 -0.28 -2.43 -4.56
C VAL A 26 -0.77 -1.18 -5.30
N GLU A 27 -1.79 -0.50 -4.79
CA GLU A 27 -2.25 0.77 -5.37
C GLU A 27 -1.16 1.85 -5.34
N LEU A 28 -0.43 1.97 -4.22
CA LEU A 28 0.70 2.89 -4.09
C LEU A 28 1.86 2.54 -5.02
N GLU A 29 2.19 1.25 -5.16
CA GLU A 29 3.17 0.77 -6.13
C GLU A 29 2.74 1.10 -7.57
N GLY A 30 1.44 1.02 -7.88
CA GLY A 30 0.88 1.43 -9.17
C GLY A 30 1.13 2.92 -9.49
N VAL A 31 0.95 3.81 -8.52
CA VAL A 31 1.25 5.25 -8.69
C VAL A 31 2.75 5.49 -8.93
N PHE A 32 3.61 4.76 -8.21
CA PHE A 32 5.05 4.83 -8.40
C PHE A 32 5.46 4.33 -9.80
N LEU A 33 4.95 3.17 -10.22
CA LEU A 33 5.18 2.63 -11.56
C LEU A 33 4.67 3.57 -12.64
N ASN A 34 3.52 4.23 -12.45
CA ASN A 34 3.01 5.23 -13.39
C ASN A 34 4.03 6.36 -13.57
N THR A 35 4.60 6.85 -12.48
CA THR A 35 5.62 7.90 -12.52
C THR A 35 6.85 7.42 -13.31
N LEU A 36 7.35 6.22 -13.03
CA LEU A 36 8.51 5.67 -13.74
C LEU A 36 8.26 5.46 -15.24
N VAL A 37 7.10 4.88 -15.58
CA VAL A 37 6.70 4.61 -16.96
C VAL A 37 6.51 5.92 -17.71
N SER A 38 5.91 6.93 -17.08
CA SER A 38 5.75 8.26 -17.65
C SER A 38 7.10 8.91 -17.95
N GLU A 39 8.07 8.84 -17.03
CA GLU A 39 9.42 9.36 -17.27
C GLU A 39 10.15 8.59 -18.38
N MET A 40 9.96 7.27 -18.46
CA MET A 40 10.49 6.46 -19.57
C MET A 40 9.91 6.90 -20.92
N PHE A 41 8.60 7.17 -21.00
CA PHE A 41 7.96 7.68 -22.23
C PHE A 41 8.47 9.06 -22.63
N LYS A 42 8.69 9.97 -21.67
CA LYS A 42 9.31 11.29 -21.94
C LYS A 42 10.72 11.15 -22.51
N GLY A 43 11.49 10.17 -22.02
CA GLY A 43 12.82 9.87 -22.54
C GLY A 43 12.85 9.42 -24.00
N LEU A 44 11.72 8.97 -24.58
CA LEU A 44 11.60 8.55 -25.98
C LEU A 44 11.32 9.73 -26.94
N GLU A 45 10.98 10.93 -26.46
CA GLU A 45 10.63 12.12 -27.28
C GLU A 45 11.84 12.81 -27.95
N THR A 46 12.73 12.03 -28.57
CA THR A 46 14.01 12.53 -29.10
C THR A 46 13.97 13.06 -30.54
N ASP A 47 12.89 12.83 -31.31
CA ASP A 47 12.77 13.30 -32.70
C ASP A 47 11.60 14.28 -32.91
N SER A 48 11.86 15.55 -32.59
CA SER A 48 10.88 16.66 -32.57
C SER A 48 10.46 17.22 -33.95
N THR A 49 10.47 16.40 -35.01
CA THR A 49 10.06 16.87 -36.35
C THR A 49 8.65 16.41 -36.77
N PHE A 50 8.11 15.33 -36.19
CA PHE A 50 6.82 14.74 -36.61
C PHE A 50 5.90 14.22 -35.49
N GLY A 51 6.26 14.37 -34.21
CA GLY A 51 5.44 13.96 -33.06
C GLY A 51 5.44 15.02 -31.96
N GLY A 52 4.38 15.09 -31.15
CA GLY A 52 4.25 16.05 -30.05
C GLY A 52 3.03 16.97 -30.18
N GLY A 53 1.83 16.43 -30.02
CA GLY A 53 0.60 17.20 -29.85
C GLY A 53 -0.11 16.90 -28.52
N HIS A 54 -0.94 17.82 -28.03
CA HIS A 54 -1.68 17.65 -26.76
C HIS A 54 -2.52 16.36 -26.68
N ALA A 55 -3.07 15.92 -27.82
CA ALA A 55 -3.80 14.66 -27.92
C ALA A 55 -2.88 13.44 -27.75
N GLU A 56 -1.64 13.53 -28.24
CA GLU A 56 -0.63 12.49 -28.10
C GLU A 56 -0.13 12.41 -26.65
N GLU A 57 0.15 13.55 -26.01
CA GLU A 57 0.51 13.63 -24.59
C GLU A 57 -0.57 12.97 -23.70
N THR A 58 -1.83 13.29 -23.96
CA THR A 58 -2.97 12.73 -23.22
C THR A 58 -3.06 11.21 -23.41
N TRP A 59 -2.93 10.73 -24.65
CA TRP A 59 -2.97 9.31 -24.95
C TRP A 59 -1.79 8.54 -24.33
N ARG A 60 -0.59 9.12 -24.36
CA ARG A 60 0.60 8.57 -23.70
C ARG A 60 0.42 8.48 -22.18
N GLY A 61 -0.17 9.51 -21.57
CA GLY A 61 -0.51 9.49 -20.14
C GLY A 61 -1.44 8.33 -19.78
N MET A 62 -2.53 8.15 -20.53
CA MET A 62 -3.45 7.02 -20.31
C MET A 62 -2.78 5.66 -20.55
N MET A 63 -1.88 5.55 -21.54
CA MET A 63 -1.14 4.32 -21.79
C MET A 63 -0.16 4.00 -20.66
N ALA A 64 0.56 5.01 -20.17
CA ALA A 64 1.47 4.88 -19.05
C ALA A 64 0.74 4.40 -17.79
N GLU A 65 -0.45 4.93 -17.54
CA GLU A 65 -1.31 4.51 -16.44
C GLU A 65 -1.74 3.05 -16.56
N GLN A 66 -2.22 2.64 -17.73
CA GLN A 66 -2.64 1.25 -17.94
C GLN A 66 -1.45 0.28 -17.81
N TYR A 67 -0.29 0.63 -18.37
CA TYR A 67 0.90 -0.21 -18.28
C TYR A 67 1.37 -0.36 -16.83
N ALA A 68 1.42 0.74 -16.08
CA ALA A 68 1.76 0.71 -14.66
C ALA A 68 0.77 -0.11 -13.83
N SER A 69 -0.54 0.01 -14.10
CA SER A 69 -1.57 -0.77 -13.42
C SER A 69 -1.40 -2.28 -13.66
N GLU A 70 -1.19 -2.67 -14.92
CA GLU A 70 -0.98 -4.08 -15.26
C GLU A 70 0.35 -4.62 -14.71
N MET A 71 1.42 -3.81 -14.69
CA MET A 71 2.68 -4.18 -14.02
C MET A 71 2.48 -4.43 -12.52
N ALA A 72 1.77 -3.54 -11.82
CA ALA A 72 1.47 -3.70 -10.39
C ALA A 72 0.68 -4.98 -10.12
N LYS A 73 -0.36 -5.26 -10.92
CA LYS A 73 -1.19 -6.47 -10.78
C LYS A 73 -0.45 -7.77 -11.12
N ALA A 74 0.47 -7.73 -12.09
CA ALA A 74 1.24 -8.91 -12.52
C ALA A 74 2.31 -9.34 -11.51
N GLY A 75 2.46 -8.63 -10.39
CA GLY A 75 3.44 -8.91 -9.34
C GLY A 75 4.34 -7.72 -9.00
N GLY A 76 4.18 -6.59 -9.70
CA GLY A 76 4.90 -5.35 -9.42
C GLY A 76 6.42 -5.51 -9.50
N ILE A 77 7.12 -4.68 -8.75
CA ILE A 77 8.58 -4.76 -8.56
C ILE A 77 8.94 -5.16 -7.12
N GLY A 78 7.93 -5.47 -6.30
CA GLY A 78 8.08 -5.96 -4.92
C GLY A 78 8.09 -4.84 -3.86
N ILE A 79 7.77 -3.59 -4.22
CA ILE A 79 7.70 -2.49 -3.25
C ILE A 79 6.52 -2.71 -2.30
N ALA A 80 5.38 -3.16 -2.82
CA ALA A 80 4.19 -3.41 -2.01
C ALA A 80 4.46 -4.40 -0.87
N ASP A 81 5.21 -5.47 -1.14
CA ASP A 81 5.59 -6.48 -0.13
C ASP A 81 6.53 -5.92 0.95
N GLN A 82 7.50 -5.09 0.55
CA GLN A 82 8.41 -4.42 1.49
C GLN A 82 7.65 -3.44 2.40
N MET A 83 6.71 -2.68 1.84
CA MET A 83 5.87 -1.75 2.60
C MET A 83 5.01 -2.48 3.64
N VAL A 84 4.32 -3.55 3.24
CA VAL A 84 3.50 -4.35 4.17
C VAL A 84 4.36 -4.92 5.29
N THR A 85 5.55 -5.44 4.96
CA THR A 85 6.50 -5.96 5.96
C THR A 85 6.87 -4.89 7.00
N HIS A 86 7.28 -3.70 6.55
CA HIS A 86 7.63 -2.60 7.45
C HIS A 86 6.46 -2.07 8.28
N LEU A 87 5.25 -2.04 7.72
CA LEU A 87 4.05 -1.66 8.47
C LEU A 87 3.75 -2.65 9.59
N ILE A 88 3.89 -3.95 9.34
CA ILE A 88 3.72 -5.00 10.35
C ILE A 88 4.79 -4.89 11.44
N GLU A 89 6.05 -4.70 11.06
CA GLU A 89 7.16 -4.50 12.01
C GLU A 89 6.92 -3.29 12.92
N THR A 90 6.48 -2.18 12.33
CA THR A 90 6.19 -0.94 13.06
C THR A 90 5.00 -1.13 14.01
N GLN A 91 3.93 -1.79 13.55
CA GLN A 91 2.77 -2.09 14.37
C GLN A 91 3.11 -3.04 15.53
N ALA A 92 3.96 -4.04 15.28
CA ALA A 92 4.45 -4.95 16.30
C ALA A 92 5.28 -4.22 17.36
N ALA A 93 6.17 -3.31 16.95
CA ALA A 93 6.95 -2.47 17.85
C ALA A 93 6.06 -1.56 18.71
N GLN A 94 5.00 -0.99 18.14
CA GLN A 94 4.05 -0.14 18.86
C GLN A 94 3.18 -0.92 19.85
N ASN A 95 2.73 -2.12 19.49
CA ASN A 95 1.96 -3.00 20.37
C ASN A 95 2.80 -3.60 21.52
N SER A 96 4.13 -3.51 21.42
CA SER A 96 5.07 -4.01 22.43
C SER A 96 5.40 -3.00 23.54
N ALA A 97 4.72 -1.84 23.59
CA ALA A 97 4.91 -0.87 24.66
C ALA A 97 4.62 -1.53 26.03
N PRO A 98 5.54 -1.45 27.02
CA PRO A 98 5.36 -2.13 28.29
C PRO A 98 4.13 -1.57 29.03
N ASP A 99 3.23 -2.45 29.47
CA ASP A 99 2.18 -2.09 30.40
C ASP A 99 2.80 -1.84 31.78
N PHE A 100 3.08 -0.57 32.08
CA PHE A 100 3.59 -0.14 33.38
C PHE A 100 2.50 -0.13 34.47
N THR A 101 1.25 -0.40 34.13
CA THR A 101 0.10 -0.36 35.06
C THR A 101 0.09 -1.57 36.00
N ALA A 102 0.62 -2.72 35.57
CA ALA A 102 0.67 -3.93 36.38
C ALA A 102 1.79 -3.93 37.44
N MET A 103 2.81 -3.07 37.30
CA MET A 103 3.97 -3.04 38.19
C MET A 103 3.78 -2.16 39.45
N GLY A 104 2.71 -1.37 39.51
CA GLY A 104 2.33 -0.55 40.67
C GLY A 104 1.39 -1.23 41.67
N ALA A 105 0.78 -2.38 41.32
CA ALA A 105 -0.27 -3.02 42.12
C ALA A 105 0.24 -4.05 43.16
N TYR A 106 1.55 -4.28 43.26
CA TYR A 106 2.13 -5.33 44.11
C TYR A 106 3.03 -4.83 45.26
N THR A 107 2.97 -3.55 45.62
CA THR A 107 3.75 -3.05 46.76
C THR A 107 2.87 -2.28 47.74
N ARG A 108 2.57 -2.97 48.85
CA ARG A 108 2.01 -2.56 50.16
C ARG A 108 1.21 -1.26 50.25
#